data_AF-A0A183LJ58-F1
#
_entry.id   AF-A0A183LJ58-F1
#
_cell.length_a   1.000
_cell.length_b   1.000
_cell.length_c   1.000
_cell.angle_alpha   90.00
_cell.angle_beta   90.00
_cell.angle_gamma   90.00
#
_symmetry.space_group_name_H-M   'P 1'
#
loop_
_entity.id
_entity.type
_entity.pdbx_description
1 polymer ?
#
loop_
_entity_poly.entity_id
_entity_poly.type
_entity_poly.pdbx_seq_one_letter_code
_entity_poly.pdbx_strand_id
1 'polypeptide(L)'
;MIKATNCISACTNPITIDGEDLKDVKTFTYLGSIIDEQGGSDADVKARIGKTRAVYLQLTNIWKSKELSTNTKVRIFNTNVKTVLLYGAEIWSITKAIIQKIQLFINSCLRKILQIRWPDTISNNVLWERTNQIPAEEEIRKKRWKWIGHTLRKAPYCD
;
A
#
# COMPACT_ATOMS: atom_id res chain seq x y z
N MET A 1 0.43 11.59 -24.29
CA MET A 1 0.80 11.55 -22.85
C MET A 1 -0.35 12.19 -22.07
N ILE A 2 -0.51 11.95 -20.76
CA ILE A 2 -1.71 12.37 -19.98
C ILE A 2 -1.26 12.99 -18.65
N LYS A 3 -1.98 14.01 -18.15
CA LYS A 3 -1.72 14.66 -16.86
C LYS A 3 -2.97 14.67 -15.99
N ALA A 4 -2.76 14.57 -14.67
CA ALA A 4 -3.71 15.07 -13.68
C ALA A 4 -3.07 16.32 -13.05
N THR A 5 -3.75 17.46 -13.14
CA THR A 5 -3.21 18.72 -12.62
C THR A 5 -3.99 19.13 -11.38
N ASN A 6 -3.29 19.24 -10.25
CA ASN A 6 -3.66 20.19 -9.20
C ASN A 6 -2.38 20.84 -8.65
N CYS A 7 -2.00 21.98 -9.22
CA CYS A 7 -0.98 22.86 -8.64
C CYS A 7 -1.72 23.96 -7.87
N ILE A 8 -1.24 24.33 -6.67
CA ILE A 8 -1.79 25.37 -5.77
C ILE A 8 -1.59 26.80 -6.35
N SER A 9 -1.54 26.94 -7.67
CA SER A 9 -1.70 28.21 -8.37
C SER A 9 -2.37 27.88 -9.70
N ALA A 10 -3.45 28.59 -10.02
CA ALA A 10 -4.23 28.42 -11.23
C ALA A 10 -3.41 28.81 -12.47
N CYS A 11 -2.50 27.93 -12.89
CA CYS A 11 -1.85 27.99 -14.18
C CYS A 11 -2.59 27.00 -15.10
N THR A 12 -3.72 27.45 -15.63
CA THR A 12 -4.56 26.75 -16.64
C THR A 12 -3.97 26.86 -18.05
N ASN A 13 -2.64 26.92 -18.16
CA ASN A 13 -2.00 26.99 -19.48
C ASN A 13 -1.91 25.58 -20.06
N PRO A 14 -2.35 25.37 -21.32
CA PRO A 14 -2.18 24.09 -22.02
C PRO A 14 -0.71 23.69 -22.04
N ILE A 15 -0.43 22.43 -21.69
CA ILE A 15 0.89 21.85 -21.86
C ILE A 15 0.89 21.16 -23.21
N THR A 16 1.75 21.61 -24.11
CA THR A 16 1.94 20.99 -25.42
C THR A 16 3.14 20.04 -25.39
N ILE A 17 3.01 18.90 -26.07
CA ILE A 17 4.11 17.99 -26.38
C ILE A 17 4.10 17.80 -27.88
N ASP A 18 5.21 18.10 -28.55
CA ASP A 18 5.35 18.04 -30.02
C ASP A 18 4.27 18.82 -30.79
N GLY A 19 3.77 19.92 -30.21
CA GLY A 19 2.72 20.75 -30.80
C GLY A 19 1.29 20.25 -30.58
N GLU A 20 1.09 19.11 -29.90
CA GLU A 20 -0.23 18.62 -29.49
C GLU A 20 -0.53 18.93 -28.02
N ASP A 21 -1.76 19.35 -27.75
CA ASP A 21 -2.24 19.57 -26.38
C ASP A 21 -2.35 18.25 -25.61
N LEU A 22 -1.81 18.24 -24.40
CA LEU A 22 -1.90 17.11 -23.50
C LEU A 22 -3.35 16.94 -23.00
N LYS A 23 -3.95 15.76 -23.22
CA LYS A 23 -5.32 15.49 -22.75
C LYS A 23 -5.37 15.44 -21.22
N ASP A 24 -6.25 16.26 -20.65
CA ASP A 24 -6.65 16.15 -19.25
C ASP A 24 -7.58 14.94 -19.06
N VAL A 25 -7.27 14.09 -18.09
CA VAL A 25 -8.17 13.00 -17.67
C VAL A 25 -8.38 13.02 -16.16
N LYS A 26 -9.57 12.57 -15.74
CA LYS A 26 -9.94 12.54 -14.31
C LYS A 26 -9.16 11.52 -13.51
N THR A 27 -8.80 10.39 -14.13
CA THR A 27 -8.05 9.31 -13.47
C THR A 27 -7.16 8.62 -14.50
N PHE A 28 -5.94 8.29 -14.12
CA PHE A 28 -5.05 7.46 -14.94
C PHE A 28 -4.25 6.50 -14.06
N THR A 29 -3.72 5.43 -14.67
CA THR A 29 -2.85 4.48 -13.99
C THR A 29 -1.42 4.70 -14.46
N TYR A 30 -0.51 4.97 -13.52
CA TYR A 30 0.91 5.09 -13.76
C TYR A 30 1.68 4.07 -12.93
N LEU A 31 2.44 3.19 -13.60
CA LEU A 31 3.20 2.10 -12.95
C LEU A 31 2.36 1.27 -11.95
N GLY A 32 1.07 1.09 -12.28
CA GLY A 32 0.10 0.35 -11.48
C GLY A 32 -0.49 1.11 -10.29
N SER A 33 -0.12 2.37 -10.07
CA SER A 33 -0.75 3.28 -9.09
C SER A 33 -1.81 4.14 -9.77
N ILE A 34 -2.95 4.31 -9.10
CA ILE A 34 -4.05 5.14 -9.59
C ILE A 34 -3.84 6.58 -9.11
N ILE A 35 -3.83 7.51 -10.06
CA ILE A 35 -3.76 8.95 -9.81
C ILE A 35 -5.08 9.54 -10.25
N ASP A 36 -5.80 10.18 -9.32
CA ASP A 36 -7.05 10.90 -9.57
C ASP A 36 -6.83 12.42 -9.57
N GLU A 37 -7.79 13.16 -10.13
CA GLU A 37 -7.79 14.63 -10.19
C GLU A 37 -7.77 15.28 -8.79
N GLN A 38 -8.25 14.57 -7.76
CA GLN A 38 -8.22 15.03 -6.38
C GLN A 38 -6.85 14.85 -5.71
N GLY A 39 -5.90 14.14 -6.35
CA GLY A 39 -4.61 13.78 -5.75
C GLY A 39 -4.73 12.85 -4.53
N GLY A 40 -5.88 12.19 -4.39
CA GLY A 40 -6.18 11.29 -3.29
C GLY A 40 -5.50 9.93 -3.45
N SER A 41 -5.38 9.19 -2.35
CA SER A 41 -4.85 7.81 -2.39
C SER A 41 -5.91 6.75 -2.12
N ASP A 42 -7.19 7.14 -1.96
CA ASP A 42 -8.24 6.19 -1.63
C ASP A 42 -8.49 5.17 -2.77
N ALA A 43 -8.52 5.65 -4.01
CA ALA A 43 -8.69 4.79 -5.19
C ALA A 43 -7.55 3.78 -5.32
N ASP A 44 -6.29 4.24 -5.18
CA ASP A 44 -5.12 3.36 -5.24
C ASP A 44 -5.12 2.33 -4.11
N VAL A 45 -5.35 2.76 -2.86
CA VAL A 45 -5.41 1.87 -1.69
C VAL A 45 -6.53 0.83 -1.86
N LYS A 46 -7.70 1.24 -2.36
CA LYS A 46 -8.83 0.32 -2.61
C LYS A 46 -8.46 -0.71 -3.67
N ALA A 47 -7.84 -0.29 -4.78
CA ALA A 47 -7.38 -1.21 -5.82
C ALA A 47 -6.30 -2.18 -5.29
N ARG A 48 -5.38 -1.70 -4.45
CA ARG A 48 -4.32 -2.51 -3.82
C ARG A 48 -4.88 -3.54 -2.85
N ILE A 49 -5.88 -3.17 -2.04
CA ILE A 49 -6.60 -4.13 -1.18
C ILE A 49 -7.26 -5.22 -2.03
N GLY A 50 -7.89 -4.86 -3.15
CA GLY A 50 -8.49 -5.82 -4.08
C GLY A 50 -7.47 -6.82 -4.63
N LYS A 51 -6.35 -6.32 -5.17
CA LYS A 51 -5.23 -7.15 -5.66
C LYS A 51 -4.66 -8.05 -4.56
N THR A 52 -4.42 -7.48 -3.39
CA THR A 52 -3.88 -8.20 -2.24
C THR A 52 -4.82 -9.30 -1.75
N ARG A 53 -6.14 -9.05 -1.76
CA ARG A 53 -7.14 -10.07 -1.42
C ARG A 53 -7.07 -11.26 -2.38
N ALA A 54 -6.90 -11.02 -3.68
CA ALA A 54 -6.74 -12.10 -4.67
C ALA A 54 -5.47 -12.93 -4.38
N VAL A 55 -4.33 -12.29 -4.14
CA VAL A 55 -3.07 -12.98 -3.77
C VAL A 55 -3.24 -13.78 -2.48
N TYR A 56 -3.86 -13.20 -1.44
CA TYR A 56 -4.11 -13.91 -0.18
C TYR A 56 -4.99 -15.15 -0.39
N LEU A 57 -6.02 -15.07 -1.24
CA LEU A 57 -6.90 -16.19 -1.54
C LEU A 57 -6.20 -17.31 -2.32
N GLN A 58 -5.29 -16.98 -3.25
CA GLN A 58 -4.48 -17.98 -3.95
C GLN A 58 -3.62 -18.82 -2.98
N LEU A 59 -3.19 -18.21 -1.87
CA LEU A 59 -2.37 -18.87 -0.85
C LEU A 59 -3.21 -19.60 0.23
N THR A 60 -4.50 -19.86 -0.02
CA THR A 60 -5.40 -20.48 0.98
C THR A 60 -4.87 -21.79 1.56
N ASN A 61 -4.22 -22.63 0.75
CA ASN A 61 -3.67 -23.90 1.21
C ASN A 61 -2.55 -23.70 2.24
N ILE A 62 -1.73 -22.65 2.08
CA ILE A 62 -0.67 -22.28 3.03
C ILE A 62 -1.29 -21.87 4.38
N TRP A 63 -2.34 -21.06 4.35
CA TRP A 63 -2.99 -20.58 5.58
C TRP A 63 -3.65 -21.71 6.37
N LYS A 64 -4.23 -22.69 5.65
CA LYS A 64 -4.89 -23.87 6.22
C LYS A 64 -3.93 -24.99 6.65
N SER A 65 -2.73 -25.07 6.08
CA SER A 65 -1.77 -26.13 6.38
C SER A 65 -1.43 -26.19 7.88
N LYS A 66 -1.45 -27.40 8.47
CA LYS A 66 -0.99 -27.62 9.86
C LYS A 66 0.51 -27.91 9.94
N GLU A 67 1.14 -28.24 8.82
CA GLU A 67 2.56 -28.58 8.72
C GLU A 67 3.45 -27.33 8.81
N LEU A 68 2.94 -26.20 8.32
CA LEU A 68 3.66 -24.93 8.37
C LEU A 68 3.47 -24.24 9.71
N SER A 69 4.59 -23.89 10.35
CA SER A 69 4.57 -23.07 11.56
C SER A 69 3.97 -21.69 11.31
N THR A 70 3.37 -21.11 12.35
CA THR A 70 2.83 -19.75 12.31
C THR A 70 3.86 -18.73 11.81
N ASN A 71 5.11 -18.82 12.30
CA ASN A 71 6.19 -17.91 11.90
C ASN A 71 6.47 -17.99 10.39
N THR A 72 6.46 -19.19 9.82
CA THR A 72 6.65 -19.39 8.37
C THR A 72 5.50 -18.75 7.59
N LYS A 73 4.25 -18.95 8.01
CA LYS A 73 3.08 -18.33 7.38
C LYS A 73 3.12 -16.80 7.46
N VAL A 74 3.49 -16.24 8.62
CA VAL A 74 3.66 -14.79 8.80
C VAL A 74 4.77 -14.26 7.89
N ARG A 75 5.88 -14.98 7.73
CA ARG A 75 6.95 -14.61 6.79
C ARG A 75 6.43 -14.57 5.36
N ILE A 76 5.70 -15.59 4.92
CA ILE A 76 5.09 -15.65 3.57
C ILE A 76 4.10 -14.49 3.37
N PHE A 77 3.28 -14.18 4.39
CA PHE A 77 2.37 -13.03 4.37
C PHE A 77 3.14 -11.72 4.19
N ASN A 78 4.22 -11.51 4.94
CA ASN A 78 5.03 -10.29 4.86
C ASN A 78 5.69 -10.12 3.49
N THR A 79 6.17 -11.20 2.87
CA THR A 79 6.89 -11.12 1.60
C THR A 79 5.98 -11.03 0.37
N ASN A 80 4.81 -11.66 0.40
CA ASN A 80 3.96 -11.78 -0.80
C ASN A 80 2.69 -10.93 -0.72
N VAL A 81 2.07 -10.85 0.46
CA VAL A 81 0.77 -10.18 0.63
C VAL A 81 0.99 -8.73 1.02
N LYS A 82 1.81 -8.49 2.04
CA LYS A 82 2.06 -7.16 2.59
C LYS A 82 2.80 -6.24 1.60
N THR A 83 3.69 -6.81 0.79
CA THR A 83 4.41 -6.09 -0.27
C THR A 83 3.48 -5.56 -1.36
N VAL A 84 2.51 -6.37 -1.81
CA VAL A 84 1.50 -5.94 -2.80
C VAL A 84 0.58 -4.88 -2.21
N LEU A 85 0.21 -5.03 -0.94
CA LEU A 85 -0.66 -4.08 -0.23
C LEU A 85 -0.01 -2.71 -0.10
N LEU A 86 1.27 -2.66 0.32
CA LEU A 86 2.00 -1.43 0.63
C LEU A 86 2.87 -0.94 -0.53
N TYR A 87 2.63 -1.44 -1.74
CA TYR A 87 3.33 -0.98 -2.93
C TYR A 87 2.92 0.46 -3.25
N GLY A 88 3.88 1.35 -3.39
CA GLY A 88 3.63 2.78 -3.65
C GLY A 88 3.20 3.56 -2.41
N ALA A 89 3.24 2.96 -1.21
CA ALA A 89 2.85 3.64 0.01
C ALA A 89 3.75 4.85 0.37
N GLU A 90 4.94 4.92 -0.23
CA GLU A 90 5.86 6.05 -0.11
C GLU A 90 5.22 7.37 -0.58
N ILE A 91 4.39 7.32 -1.63
CA ILE A 91 3.82 8.49 -2.31
C ILE A 91 2.36 8.78 -1.95
N TRP A 92 1.73 7.94 -1.11
CA TRP A 92 0.32 8.14 -0.76
C TRP A 92 0.09 9.43 0.05
N SER A 93 -1.13 9.95 0.02
CA SER A 93 -1.61 10.93 0.99
C SER A 93 -2.16 10.16 2.20
N ILE A 94 -1.34 10.00 3.25
CA ILE A 94 -1.71 9.21 4.44
C ILE A 94 -2.73 9.97 5.27
N THR A 95 -3.95 9.46 5.28
CA THR A 95 -5.01 9.87 6.20
C THR A 95 -5.25 8.79 7.26
N LYS A 96 -5.81 9.17 8.41
CA LYS A 96 -6.21 8.21 9.45
C LYS A 96 -7.15 7.14 8.90
N ALA A 97 -8.08 7.52 8.02
CA ALA A 97 -9.01 6.59 7.39
C ALA A 97 -8.28 5.55 6.50
N ILE A 98 -7.28 5.96 5.72
CA ILE A 98 -6.48 5.05 4.89
C ILE A 98 -5.68 4.08 5.76
N ILE A 99 -5.00 4.58 6.80
CA ILE A 99 -4.27 3.73 7.76
C ILE A 99 -5.21 2.69 8.37
N GLN A 100 -6.39 3.11 8.83
CA GLN A 100 -7.37 2.22 9.42
C GLN A 100 -7.83 1.13 8.43
N LYS A 101 -8.14 1.48 7.18
CA LYS A 101 -8.52 0.50 6.14
C LYS A 101 -7.43 -0.56 5.93
N ILE A 102 -6.17 -0.12 5.83
CA ILE A 102 -5.01 -1.02 5.66
C ILE A 102 -4.82 -1.90 6.90
N GLN A 103 -4.84 -1.30 8.09
CA GLN A 103 -4.65 -2.03 9.35
C GLN A 103 -5.74 -3.08 9.57
N LEU A 104 -7.00 -2.75 9.28
CA LEU A 104 -8.12 -3.69 9.37
C LEU A 104 -7.92 -4.89 8.46
N PHE A 105 -7.46 -4.66 7.22
CA PHE A 105 -7.15 -5.73 6.29
C PHE A 105 -6.01 -6.63 6.81
N ILE A 106 -4.89 -6.04 7.24
CA ILE A 106 -3.74 -6.78 7.80
C ILE A 106 -4.18 -7.60 9.02
N ASN A 107 -4.87 -6.98 9.97
CA ASN A 107 -5.33 -7.62 11.19
C ASN A 107 -6.31 -8.77 10.92
N SER A 108 -7.17 -8.63 9.92
CA SER A 108 -8.06 -9.72 9.48
C SER A 108 -7.26 -10.91 8.95
N CYS A 109 -6.23 -10.67 8.12
CA CYS A 109 -5.36 -11.71 7.60
C CYS A 109 -4.55 -12.42 8.70
N LEU A 110 -3.98 -11.66 9.63
CA LEU A 110 -3.18 -12.21 10.73
C LEU A 110 -4.02 -13.08 11.67
N ARG A 111 -5.25 -12.67 12.01
CA ARG A 111 -6.16 -13.50 12.83
C ARG A 111 -6.47 -14.84 12.17
N LYS A 112 -6.67 -14.85 10.85
CA LYS A 112 -6.88 -16.09 10.08
C LYS A 112 -5.62 -16.97 10.03
N ILE A 113 -4.44 -16.38 9.93
CA ILE A 113 -3.15 -17.11 9.99
C ILE A 113 -2.98 -17.77 11.36
N LEU A 114 -3.33 -17.06 12.44
CA LEU A 114 -3.34 -17.59 13.81
C LEU A 114 -4.49 -18.57 14.10
N GLN A 115 -5.35 -18.85 13.10
CA GLN A 115 -6.51 -19.73 13.24
C GLN A 115 -7.48 -19.32 14.37
N ILE A 116 -7.56 -18.02 14.66
CA ILE A 116 -8.49 -17.50 15.67
C ILE A 116 -9.90 -17.54 15.09
N ARG A 117 -10.76 -18.33 15.70
CA ARG A 117 -12.15 -18.52 15.31
C ARG A 117 -13.05 -18.02 16.42
N TRP A 118 -14.24 -17.56 16.05
CA TRP A 118 -15.27 -17.28 17.04
C TRP A 118 -15.57 -18.55 17.86
N PRO A 119 -15.75 -18.46 19.20
CA PRO A 119 -15.91 -17.27 20.03
C PRO A 119 -14.60 -16.63 20.54
N ASP A 120 -13.44 -17.21 20.20
CA ASP A 120 -12.16 -16.71 20.69
C ASP A 120 -11.86 -15.30 20.16
N THR A 121 -11.54 -14.40 21.09
CA THR A 121 -11.22 -13.00 20.79
C THR A 121 -9.88 -12.63 21.39
N ILE A 122 -9.04 -11.93 20.63
CA ILE A 122 -7.79 -11.35 21.12
C ILE A 122 -7.72 -9.86 20.78
N SER A 123 -7.03 -9.12 21.65
CA SER A 123 -6.71 -7.71 21.42
C SER A 123 -5.76 -7.55 20.23
N ASN A 124 -5.76 -6.36 19.62
CA ASN A 124 -4.82 -6.05 18.53
C ASN A 124 -3.36 -6.08 19.01
N ASN A 125 -3.08 -5.68 20.26
CA ASN A 125 -1.72 -5.70 20.80
C ASN A 125 -1.17 -7.13 20.90
N VAL A 126 -1.95 -8.06 21.47
CA VAL A 126 -1.56 -9.49 21.56
C VAL A 126 -1.40 -10.11 20.16
N LEU A 127 -2.24 -9.70 19.20
CA LEU A 127 -2.10 -10.13 17.80
C LEU A 127 -0.74 -9.72 17.23
N TRP A 128 -0.34 -8.46 17.45
CA TRP A 128 0.92 -7.91 16.95
C TRP A 128 2.14 -8.51 17.64
N GLU A 129 2.09 -8.71 18.95
CA GLU A 129 3.14 -9.41 19.71
C GLU A 129 3.36 -10.84 19.19
N ARG A 130 2.29 -11.64 19.07
CA ARG A 130 2.39 -13.04 18.60
C ARG A 130 2.89 -13.18 17.17
N THR A 131 2.71 -12.15 16.35
CA THR A 131 3.12 -12.16 14.93
C THR A 131 4.37 -11.33 14.67
N ASN A 132 4.96 -10.74 15.71
CA ASN A 132 6.06 -9.77 15.61
C ASN A 132 5.81 -8.70 14.55
N GLN A 133 4.59 -8.16 14.53
CA GLN A 133 4.16 -7.13 13.59
C GLN A 133 4.10 -5.78 14.28
N ILE A 134 4.28 -4.71 13.50
CA ILE A 134 4.08 -3.34 13.95
C ILE A 134 2.87 -2.71 13.26
N PRO A 135 2.30 -1.63 13.80
CA PRO A 135 1.20 -0.91 13.16
C PRO A 135 1.56 -0.46 11.73
N ALA A 136 0.57 -0.50 10.84
CA ALA A 136 0.72 -0.16 9.42
C ALA A 136 1.24 1.28 9.23
N GLU A 137 0.81 2.20 10.08
CA GLU A 137 1.30 3.59 10.08
C GLU A 137 2.82 3.66 10.23
N GLU A 138 3.38 2.90 11.17
CA GLU A 138 4.82 2.88 11.41
C GLU A 138 5.59 2.26 10.25
N GLU A 139 5.05 1.22 9.61
CA GLU A 139 5.68 0.61 8.44
C GLU A 139 5.73 1.57 7.26
N ILE A 140 4.62 2.25 6.98
CA ILE A 140 4.56 3.22 5.89
C ILE A 140 5.49 4.39 6.21
N ARG A 141 5.53 4.87 7.46
CA ARG A 141 6.48 5.90 7.91
C ARG A 141 7.92 5.45 7.68
N LYS A 142 8.29 4.21 8.05
CA LYS A 142 9.64 3.66 7.81
C LYS A 142 9.98 3.61 6.32
N LYS A 143 9.04 3.22 5.46
CA LYS A 143 9.23 3.22 3.99
C LYS A 143 9.51 4.61 3.45
N ARG A 144 8.75 5.62 3.89
CA ARG A 144 8.98 7.04 3.51
C ARG A 144 10.35 7.54 3.90
N TRP A 145 10.77 7.31 5.14
CA TRP A 145 12.09 7.73 5.61
C TRP A 145 13.22 7.06 4.82
N LYS A 146 13.05 5.77 4.47
CA LYS A 146 13.99 5.07 3.59
C LYS A 146 14.06 5.71 2.20
N TRP A 147 12.93 6.07 1.61
CA TRP A 147 12.86 6.72 0.31
C TRP A 147 13.51 8.11 0.33
N ILE A 148 13.18 8.95 1.32
CA ILE A 148 13.82 10.27 1.52
C ILE A 148 15.34 10.12 1.63
N GLY A 149 15.80 9.17 2.45
CA GLY A 149 17.23 8.91 2.59
C GLY A 149 17.89 8.46 1.29
N HIS A 150 17.20 7.69 0.43
CA HIS A 150 17.70 7.31 -0.88
C HIS A 150 17.82 8.53 -1.82
N THR A 151 16.80 9.40 -1.84
CA THR A 151 16.82 10.64 -2.62
C THR A 151 17.94 11.57 -2.19
N LEU A 152 18.15 11.77 -0.88
CA LEU A 152 19.19 12.65 -0.35
C LEU A 152 20.62 12.13 -0.59
N ARG A 153 20.82 10.82 -0.73
CA ARG A 153 22.13 10.23 -1.05
C ARG A 153 22.46 10.25 -2.54
N LYS A 154 21.50 10.58 -3.40
CA LYS A 154 21.76 10.71 -4.83
C LYS A 154 22.66 11.91 -5.04
N ALA A 155 23.90 11.67 -5.48
CA ALA A 155 24.83 12.73 -5.83
C ALA A 155 24.18 13.67 -6.87
N PRO A 156 24.50 14.98 -6.84
CA PRO A 156 24.10 15.86 -7.93
C PRO A 156 24.61 15.24 -9.24
N TYR A 157 23.75 15.20 -10.25
CA TYR A 157 24.18 14.79 -11.58
C TYR A 157 25.38 15.68 -11.95
N CYS A 158 26.54 15.08 -12.17
CA CYS A 158 27.65 15.78 -12.77
C CYS A 158 27.27 16.03 -14.24
N ASP A 159 26.94 17.28 -14.57
CA ASP A 159 26.85 17.77 -15.94
C ASP A 159 28.26 17.98 -16.53
#